data_AF-A0A5S9MKY4-F1
#
_entry.id   AF-A0A5S9MKY4-F1
#
_cell.length_a   1.000
_cell.length_b   1.000
_cell.length_c   1.000
_cell.angle_alpha   90.00
_cell.angle_beta   90.00
_cell.angle_gamma   90.00
#
_symmetry.space_group_name_H-M   'P 1'
#
loop_
_entity.id
_entity.type
_entity.pdbx_description
1 polymer ?
#
loop_
_entity_poly.entity_id
_entity_poly.type
_entity_poly.pdbx_seq_one_letter_code
_entity_poly.pdbx_strand_id
1 'polypeptide(L)'
;MISKKKKHEGVSGTLDDTNFGGDTFVEEHFLDNAVHMGIKNAKSIVKDQKKALKTIFQDIDDLISLEVFDSQTFDEKIEDAEDERKKTVKDLRELDQNLKDEYALSETEQQATMALYAEMMNATNDGKAISPMNFDKKAYQNSDIYKAKSDIEKQTSEYLKIKKKQEEARKIAKEQEALANRPWYEKKPSIMVETS
;
A
#
# COMPACT_ATOMS: atom_id res chain seq x y z
N MET A 1 -6.56 -23.77 -2.53
CA MET A 1 -6.28 -23.22 -3.90
C MET A 1 -6.94 -21.86 -4.13
N ILE A 2 -8.20 -21.65 -3.75
CA ILE A 2 -8.92 -20.36 -3.94
C ILE A 2 -8.30 -19.21 -3.10
N SER A 3 -7.91 -19.45 -1.84
CA SER A 3 -7.30 -18.42 -0.97
C SER A 3 -5.95 -17.93 -1.51
N LYS A 4 -5.07 -18.84 -1.94
CA LYS A 4 -3.77 -18.51 -2.56
C LYS A 4 -3.92 -17.62 -3.81
N LYS A 5 -4.85 -17.94 -4.71
CA LYS A 5 -5.10 -17.12 -5.91
C LYS A 5 -5.61 -15.71 -5.55
N LYS A 6 -6.61 -15.64 -4.67
CA LYS A 6 -7.16 -14.38 -4.15
C LYS A 6 -6.11 -13.52 -3.47
N LYS A 7 -5.12 -14.12 -2.80
CA LYS A 7 -3.99 -13.42 -2.20
C LYS A 7 -3.06 -12.81 -3.25
N HIS A 8 -2.63 -13.58 -4.25
CA HIS A 8 -1.77 -13.06 -5.32
C HIS A 8 -2.41 -11.88 -6.07
N GLU A 9 -3.68 -12.00 -6.44
CA GLU A 9 -4.46 -10.93 -7.08
C GLU A 9 -4.64 -9.72 -6.14
N GLY A 10 -4.80 -9.98 -4.83
CA GLY A 10 -4.87 -8.98 -3.79
C GLY A 10 -3.60 -8.13 -3.72
N VAL A 11 -2.44 -8.78 -3.57
CA VAL A 11 -1.11 -8.15 -3.48
C VAL A 11 -0.82 -7.28 -4.70
N SER A 12 -0.99 -7.84 -5.91
CA SER A 12 -0.71 -7.10 -7.15
C SER A 12 -1.53 -5.82 -7.24
N GLY A 13 -2.84 -5.90 -6.95
CA GLY A 13 -3.64 -4.69 -7.02
C GLY A 13 -3.38 -3.73 -5.87
N THR A 14 -2.89 -4.19 -4.70
CA THR A 14 -2.49 -3.28 -3.61
C THR A 14 -1.24 -2.49 -3.99
N LEU A 15 -0.31 -3.10 -4.73
CA LEU A 15 0.84 -2.40 -5.31
C LEU A 15 0.38 -1.33 -6.32
N ASP A 16 -0.57 -1.67 -7.18
CA ASP A 16 -1.14 -0.71 -8.13
C ASP A 16 -1.85 0.45 -7.41
N ASP A 17 -2.66 0.16 -6.38
CA ASP A 17 -3.40 1.17 -5.60
C ASP A 17 -2.46 2.16 -4.86
N THR A 18 -1.22 1.75 -4.59
CA THR A 18 -0.22 2.54 -3.85
C THR A 18 0.84 3.19 -4.75
N ASN A 19 0.66 3.15 -6.08
CA ASN A 19 1.63 3.61 -7.07
C ASN A 19 3.01 2.92 -6.98
N PHE A 20 3.08 1.75 -6.35
CA PHE A 20 4.29 0.92 -6.26
C PHE A 20 4.20 -0.34 -7.14
N GLY A 21 3.23 -0.39 -8.06
CA GLY A 21 3.08 -1.45 -9.04
C GLY A 21 4.12 -1.41 -10.17
N GLY A 22 4.13 -2.45 -11.01
CA GLY A 22 5.02 -2.58 -12.15
C GLY A 22 6.50 -2.67 -11.77
N ASP A 23 7.36 -2.00 -12.54
CA ASP A 23 8.82 -1.98 -12.36
C ASP A 23 9.28 -0.86 -11.40
N THR A 24 8.38 -0.37 -10.53
CA THR A 24 8.69 0.71 -9.60
C THR A 24 9.73 0.26 -8.57
N PHE A 25 10.82 1.02 -8.47
CA PHE A 25 11.87 0.80 -7.47
C PHE A 25 11.96 2.00 -6.53
N VAL A 26 11.93 1.74 -5.23
CA VAL A 26 12.03 2.77 -4.18
C VAL A 26 13.04 2.33 -3.15
N GLU A 27 14.01 3.21 -2.86
CA GLU A 27 15.01 2.99 -1.81
C GLU A 27 14.69 3.87 -0.59
N GLU A 28 14.14 3.27 0.45
CA GLU A 28 13.73 3.97 1.68
C GLU A 28 14.89 4.75 2.32
N HIS A 29 16.07 4.13 2.41
CA HIS A 29 17.25 4.75 3.00
C HIS A 29 17.70 6.01 2.23
N PHE A 30 17.60 6.00 0.90
CA PHE A 30 17.90 7.17 0.08
C PHE A 30 16.91 8.31 0.36
N LEU A 31 15.61 8.00 0.48
CA LEU A 31 14.58 9.00 0.80
C LEU A 31 14.75 9.60 2.20
N ASP A 32 15.05 8.77 3.20
CA ASP A 32 15.20 9.23 4.58
C ASP A 32 16.49 10.01 4.83
N ASN A 33 17.54 9.73 4.07
CA ASN A 33 18.84 10.35 4.30
C ASN A 33 19.21 11.34 3.20
N ALA A 34 19.46 10.85 1.99
CA ALA A 34 20.04 11.68 0.93
C ALA A 34 19.07 12.78 0.47
N VAL A 35 17.80 12.42 0.22
CA VAL A 35 16.78 13.40 -0.22
C VAL A 35 16.46 14.39 0.90
N HIS A 36 16.23 13.91 2.12
CA HIS A 36 15.96 14.77 3.28
C HIS A 36 17.11 15.77 3.53
N MET A 37 18.36 15.30 3.50
CA MET A 37 19.53 16.17 3.65
C MET A 37 19.70 17.13 2.48
N GLY A 38 19.43 16.68 1.24
CA GLY A 38 19.44 17.54 0.05
C GLY A 38 18.48 18.71 0.17
N ILE A 39 17.23 18.45 0.59
CA ILE A 39 16.19 19.45 0.83
C ILE A 39 16.63 20.43 1.92
N LYS A 40 17.13 19.92 3.05
CA LYS A 40 17.62 20.74 4.17
C LYS A 40 18.77 21.65 3.74
N ASN A 41 19.72 21.12 2.99
CA ASN A 41 20.88 21.88 2.50
C ASN A 41 20.45 22.96 1.50
N ALA A 42 19.58 22.64 0.55
CA ALA A 42 19.05 23.60 -0.42
C ALA A 42 18.35 24.78 0.28
N LYS A 43 17.49 24.50 1.27
CA LYS A 43 16.83 25.52 2.10
C LYS A 43 17.84 26.43 2.80
N SER A 44 18.91 25.86 3.38
CA SER A 44 19.95 26.65 4.04
C SER A 44 20.70 27.54 3.06
N ILE A 45 21.12 27.00 1.92
CA ILE A 45 21.90 27.74 0.91
C ILE A 45 21.12 28.95 0.41
N VAL A 46 19.85 28.78 0.02
CA VAL A 46 19.02 29.89 -0.48
C VAL A 46 18.81 30.96 0.59
N LYS A 47 18.52 30.54 1.83
CA LYS A 47 18.37 31.46 2.96
C LYS A 47 19.66 32.25 3.22
N ASP A 48 20.80 31.57 3.26
CA ASP A 48 22.10 32.18 3.55
C ASP A 48 22.54 33.13 2.43
N GLN A 49 22.32 32.75 1.16
CA GLN A 49 22.58 33.62 0.00
C GLN A 49 21.70 34.87 0.00
N LYS A 50 20.38 34.72 0.25
CA LYS A 50 19.45 35.86 0.33
C LYS A 50 19.85 36.82 1.45
N LYS A 51 20.25 36.28 2.61
CA LYS A 51 20.75 37.07 3.74
C LYS A 51 22.04 37.81 3.38
N ALA A 52 23.01 37.13 2.77
CA ALA A 52 24.29 37.72 2.39
C ALA A 52 24.09 38.88 1.38
N LEU A 53 23.27 38.67 0.35
CA LEU A 53 22.95 39.72 -0.62
C LEU A 53 22.22 40.90 0.03
N LYS A 54 21.29 40.64 0.95
CA LYS A 54 20.60 41.69 1.69
C LYS A 54 21.57 42.57 2.47
N THR A 55 22.56 41.96 3.13
CA THR A 55 23.61 42.70 3.84
C THR A 55 24.44 43.54 2.88
N ILE A 56 24.92 42.96 1.77
CA ILE A 56 25.71 43.70 0.77
C ILE A 56 24.91 44.89 0.20
N PHE A 57 23.62 44.71 -0.08
CA PHE A 57 22.78 45.77 -0.63
C PHE A 57 22.51 46.88 0.38
N GLN A 58 22.34 46.55 1.67
CA GLN A 58 22.21 47.53 2.74
C GLN A 58 23.47 48.39 2.92
N ASP A 59 24.66 47.82 2.69
CA ASP A 59 25.93 48.54 2.82
C ASP A 59 26.16 49.59 1.72
N ILE A 60 25.43 49.52 0.60
CA ILE A 60 25.56 50.44 -0.56
C ILE A 60 24.28 51.24 -0.86
N ASP A 61 23.29 51.20 0.03
CA ASP A 61 21.94 51.76 -0.18
C ASP A 61 21.98 53.30 -0.37
N ASP A 62 23.03 53.98 0.09
CA ASP A 62 23.28 55.41 -0.12
C ASP A 62 23.62 55.76 -1.58
N LEU A 63 24.19 54.79 -2.32
CA LEU A 63 24.54 54.95 -3.74
C LEU A 63 23.41 54.45 -4.64
N ILE A 64 22.86 53.27 -4.35
CA ILE A 64 21.82 52.63 -5.14
C ILE A 64 21.01 51.66 -4.27
N SER A 65 19.68 51.74 -4.39
CA SER A 65 18.80 50.78 -3.72
C SER A 65 18.56 49.56 -4.60
N LEU A 66 18.82 48.37 -4.06
CA LEU A 66 18.71 47.08 -4.75
C LEU A 66 17.82 46.12 -3.95
N GLU A 67 16.99 45.36 -4.66
CA GLU A 67 16.18 44.30 -4.07
C GLU A 67 16.84 42.93 -4.23
N VAL A 68 16.76 42.12 -3.18
CA VAL A 68 17.18 40.71 -3.25
C VAL A 68 16.19 39.89 -4.06
N PHE A 69 16.66 38.77 -4.61
CA PHE A 69 15.82 37.86 -5.38
C PHE A 69 14.60 37.36 -4.58
N ASP A 70 13.49 37.14 -5.28
CA ASP A 70 12.34 36.46 -4.73
C ASP A 70 12.61 34.96 -4.58
N SER A 71 12.27 34.42 -3.41
CA SER A 71 12.46 33.01 -3.07
C SER A 71 11.15 32.24 -3.01
N GLN A 72 9.99 32.89 -3.18
CA GLN A 72 8.69 32.26 -2.93
C GLN A 72 8.49 30.98 -3.72
N THR A 73 8.73 31.00 -5.04
CA THR A 73 8.58 29.79 -5.88
C THR A 73 9.55 28.68 -5.47
N PHE A 74 10.75 29.02 -5.02
CA PHE A 74 11.69 28.02 -4.49
C PHE A 74 11.15 27.43 -3.18
N ASP A 75 10.71 28.29 -2.25
CA ASP A 75 10.22 27.92 -0.93
C ASP A 75 9.00 26.98 -1.03
N GLU A 76 8.06 27.27 -1.93
CA GLU A 76 6.91 26.41 -2.24
C GLU A 76 7.35 25.06 -2.81
N LYS A 77 8.20 25.06 -3.85
CA LYS A 77 8.60 23.81 -4.52
C LYS A 77 9.45 22.90 -3.63
N ILE A 78 10.29 23.46 -2.77
CA ILE A 78 11.11 22.68 -1.85
C ILE A 78 10.30 22.16 -0.65
N GLU A 79 9.16 22.76 -0.34
CA GLU A 79 8.18 22.24 0.62
C GLU A 79 7.35 21.11 -0.01
N ASP A 80 6.81 21.32 -1.22
CA ASP A 80 6.13 20.28 -2.00
C ASP A 80 6.98 19.01 -2.10
N ALA A 81 8.28 19.16 -2.41
CA ALA A 81 9.21 18.03 -2.51
C ALA A 81 9.43 17.31 -1.18
N GLU A 82 9.46 18.02 -0.05
CA GLU A 82 9.60 17.41 1.28
C GLU A 82 8.34 16.65 1.68
N ASP A 83 7.17 17.18 1.33
CA ASP A 83 5.90 16.53 1.61
C ASP A 83 5.68 15.31 0.72
N GLU A 84 6.04 15.37 -0.57
CA GLU A 84 6.06 14.22 -1.46
C GLU A 84 7.00 13.13 -0.91
N ARG A 85 8.23 13.49 -0.51
CA ARG A 85 9.19 12.55 0.11
C ARG A 85 8.59 11.87 1.35
N LYS A 86 8.03 12.63 2.29
CA LYS A 86 7.41 12.09 3.52
C LYS A 86 6.25 11.16 3.18
N LYS A 87 5.40 11.57 2.22
CA LYS A 87 4.25 10.78 1.77
C LYS A 87 4.72 9.46 1.17
N THR A 88 5.71 9.47 0.27
CA THR A 88 6.26 8.24 -0.32
C THR A 88 6.82 7.28 0.73
N VAL A 89 7.60 7.78 1.71
CA VAL A 89 8.13 6.94 2.80
C VAL A 89 7.02 6.34 3.65
N LYS A 90 5.99 7.13 3.97
CA LYS A 90 4.84 6.66 4.74
C LYS A 90 4.08 5.58 3.98
N ASP A 91 3.72 5.85 2.72
CA ASP A 91 2.97 4.93 1.86
C ASP A 91 3.76 3.61 1.67
N LEU A 92 5.09 3.68 1.53
CA LEU A 92 5.96 2.51 1.40
C LEU A 92 5.95 1.64 2.68
N ARG A 93 6.04 2.26 3.86
CA ARG A 93 6.02 1.55 5.15
C ARG A 93 4.66 0.92 5.43
N GLU A 94 3.58 1.62 5.09
CA GLU A 94 2.23 1.08 5.19
C GLU A 94 2.03 -0.11 4.25
N LEU A 95 2.57 -0.03 3.02
CA LEU A 95 2.58 -1.15 2.09
C LEU A 95 3.35 -2.36 2.64
N ASP A 96 4.58 -2.17 3.14
CA ASP A 96 5.38 -3.27 3.71
C ASP A 96 4.64 -3.98 4.85
N GLN A 97 4.07 -3.20 5.77
CA GLN A 97 3.30 -3.75 6.89
C GLN A 97 2.07 -4.53 6.40
N ASN A 98 1.32 -3.99 5.43
CA ASN A 98 0.17 -4.67 4.84
C ASN A 98 0.58 -6.00 4.18
N LEU A 99 1.68 -6.02 3.42
CA LEU A 99 2.19 -7.23 2.77
C LEU A 99 2.63 -8.27 3.80
N LYS A 100 3.27 -7.83 4.89
CA LYS A 100 3.69 -8.69 6.00
C LYS A 100 2.48 -9.32 6.70
N ASP A 101 1.43 -8.57 6.95
CA ASP A 101 0.20 -9.07 7.57
C ASP A 101 -0.52 -10.07 6.65
N GLU A 102 -0.58 -9.79 5.34
CA GLU A 102 -1.09 -10.73 4.34
C GLU A 102 -0.24 -12.01 4.26
N TYR A 103 1.08 -11.89 4.47
CA TYR A 103 1.97 -13.03 4.56
C TYR A 103 1.66 -13.91 5.77
N ALA A 104 1.62 -13.33 6.97
CA ALA A 104 1.36 -14.03 8.22
C ALA A 104 0.03 -14.79 8.20
N LEU A 105 -1.03 -14.17 7.66
CA LEU A 105 -2.33 -14.85 7.55
C LEU A 105 -2.26 -16.10 6.67
N SER A 106 -1.58 -16.00 5.52
CA SER A 106 -1.44 -17.15 4.63
C SER A 106 -0.55 -18.24 5.20
N GLU A 107 0.47 -17.88 5.98
CA GLU A 107 1.31 -18.86 6.66
C GLU A 107 0.50 -19.63 7.69
N THR A 108 -0.33 -18.92 8.46
CA THR A 108 -1.26 -19.54 9.43
C THR A 108 -2.21 -20.52 8.75
N GLU A 109 -2.81 -20.16 7.62
CA GLU A 109 -3.67 -21.06 6.83
C GLU A 109 -2.91 -22.32 6.36
N GLN A 110 -1.65 -22.15 5.92
CA GLN A 110 -0.82 -23.27 5.44
C GLN A 110 -0.44 -24.21 6.58
N GLN A 111 0.02 -23.66 7.71
CA GLN A 111 0.35 -24.43 8.91
C GLN A 111 -0.87 -25.20 9.43
N ALA A 112 -2.04 -24.56 9.47
CA ALA A 112 -3.29 -25.20 9.85
C ALA A 112 -3.65 -26.37 8.92
N THR A 113 -3.50 -26.17 7.61
CA THR A 113 -3.75 -27.23 6.61
C THR A 113 -2.80 -28.41 6.81
N MET A 114 -1.51 -28.14 7.04
CA MET A 114 -0.50 -29.18 7.29
C MET A 114 -0.77 -29.94 8.59
N ALA A 115 -1.15 -29.24 9.66
CA ALA A 115 -1.49 -29.85 10.94
C ALA A 115 -2.77 -30.71 10.83
N LEU A 116 -3.82 -30.24 10.16
CA LEU A 116 -5.01 -31.05 9.87
C LEU A 116 -4.65 -32.30 9.06
N TYR A 117 -3.77 -32.18 8.07
CA TYR A 117 -3.29 -33.33 7.31
C TYR A 117 -2.52 -34.33 8.18
N ALA A 118 -1.64 -33.85 9.06
CA ALA A 118 -0.90 -34.71 9.99
C ALA A 118 -1.84 -35.44 10.96
N GLU A 119 -2.84 -34.76 11.53
CA GLU A 119 -3.83 -35.39 12.39
C GLU A 119 -4.70 -36.40 11.65
N MET A 120 -5.01 -36.14 10.38
CA MET A 120 -5.70 -37.12 9.53
C MET A 120 -4.83 -38.37 9.29
N MET A 121 -3.53 -38.19 9.07
CA MET A 121 -2.59 -39.31 8.93
C MET A 121 -2.47 -40.11 10.24
N ASN A 122 -2.45 -39.44 11.40
CA ASN A 122 -2.46 -40.10 12.71
C ASN A 122 -3.76 -40.87 12.94
N ALA A 123 -4.91 -40.26 12.62
CA ALA A 123 -6.22 -40.89 12.76
C ALA A 123 -6.45 -42.06 11.77
N THR A 124 -5.65 -42.18 10.71
CA THR A 124 -5.71 -43.32 9.76
C THR A 124 -4.64 -44.37 10.04
N ASN A 125 -3.87 -44.22 11.12
CA ASN A 125 -2.81 -45.13 11.51
C ASN A 125 -3.31 -46.09 12.60
N ASP A 126 -3.26 -47.40 12.34
CA ASP A 126 -3.59 -48.45 13.31
C ASP A 126 -2.36 -49.01 14.06
N GLY A 127 -1.20 -48.37 13.89
CA GLY A 127 0.10 -48.79 14.41
C GLY A 127 0.87 -49.75 13.50
N LYS A 128 0.24 -50.29 12.44
CA LYS A 128 0.87 -51.18 11.45
C LYS A 128 0.90 -50.57 10.07
N ALA A 129 -0.16 -49.88 9.67
CA ALA A 129 -0.27 -49.23 8.37
C ALA A 129 -1.15 -47.96 8.44
N ILE A 130 -0.83 -47.01 7.57
CA ILE A 130 -1.68 -45.85 7.32
C ILE A 130 -2.66 -46.22 6.21
N SER A 131 -3.95 -46.28 6.54
CA SER A 131 -5.01 -46.65 5.60
C SER A 131 -6.28 -45.85 5.88
N PRO A 132 -6.96 -45.30 4.86
CA PRO A 132 -8.26 -44.66 5.05
C PRO A 132 -9.31 -45.57 5.71
N MET A 133 -9.17 -46.89 5.57
CA MET A 133 -10.05 -47.88 6.21
C MET A 133 -9.96 -47.86 7.74
N ASN A 134 -8.83 -47.38 8.28
CA ASN A 134 -8.53 -47.32 9.70
C ASN A 134 -8.91 -45.98 10.33
N PHE A 135 -9.61 -45.10 9.60
CA PHE A 135 -9.90 -43.75 10.05
C PHE A 135 -10.72 -43.71 11.35
N ASP A 136 -10.09 -43.26 12.44
CA ASP A 136 -10.75 -42.93 13.69
C ASP A 136 -11.24 -41.47 13.67
N LYS A 137 -12.53 -41.33 13.36
CA LYS A 137 -13.21 -40.03 13.36
C LYS A 137 -13.12 -39.31 14.70
N LYS A 138 -13.23 -40.03 15.84
CA LYS A 138 -13.22 -39.39 17.17
C LYS A 138 -11.84 -38.86 17.48
N ALA A 139 -10.78 -39.62 17.18
CA ALA A 139 -9.40 -39.16 17.36
C ALA A 139 -9.14 -37.88 16.53
N TYR A 140 -9.52 -37.88 15.26
CA TYR A 140 -9.36 -36.71 14.39
C TYR A 140 -10.13 -35.49 14.89
N GLN A 141 -11.41 -35.66 15.26
CA GLN A 141 -12.25 -34.56 15.73
C GLN A 141 -11.84 -34.01 17.10
N ASN A 142 -11.17 -34.82 17.91
CA ASN A 142 -10.67 -34.41 19.22
C ASN A 142 -9.29 -33.74 19.15
N SER A 143 -8.60 -33.75 18.00
CA SER A 143 -7.34 -33.03 17.82
C SER A 143 -7.52 -31.52 18.01
N ASP A 144 -6.47 -30.87 18.54
CA ASP A 144 -6.54 -29.44 18.87
C ASP A 144 -6.73 -28.59 17.62
N ILE A 145 -6.06 -28.94 16.52
CA ILE A 145 -6.20 -28.21 15.25
C ILE A 145 -7.60 -28.38 14.64
N TYR A 146 -8.23 -29.55 14.78
CA TYR A 146 -9.61 -29.73 14.31
C TYR A 146 -10.59 -28.89 15.12
N LYS A 147 -10.39 -28.77 16.44
CA LYS A 147 -11.19 -27.88 17.29
C LYS A 147 -11.00 -26.41 16.91
N ALA A 148 -9.77 -26.00 16.58
CA ALA A 148 -9.46 -24.64 16.14
C ALA A 148 -9.90 -24.33 14.69
N LYS A 149 -10.29 -25.35 13.91
CA LYS A 149 -10.62 -25.21 12.48
C LYS A 149 -11.69 -24.17 12.19
N SER A 150 -12.75 -24.09 13.02
CA SER A 150 -13.83 -23.12 12.76
C SER A 150 -13.34 -21.67 12.87
N ASP A 151 -12.44 -21.40 13.81
CA ASP A 151 -11.92 -20.04 14.03
C ASP A 151 -10.99 -19.63 12.88
N ILE A 152 -10.16 -20.57 12.41
CA ILE A 152 -9.29 -20.38 11.25
C ILE A 152 -10.12 -20.15 9.98
N GLU A 153 -11.18 -20.93 9.77
CA GLU A 153 -12.12 -20.74 8.66
C GLU A 153 -12.84 -19.39 8.74
N LYS A 154 -13.21 -18.95 9.94
CA LYS A 154 -13.84 -17.64 10.17
C LYS A 154 -12.88 -16.51 9.79
N GLN A 155 -11.64 -16.52 10.29
CA GLN A 155 -10.61 -15.52 9.96
C GLN A 155 -10.35 -15.47 8.44
N THR A 156 -10.21 -16.64 7.81
CA THR A 156 -10.04 -16.76 6.35
C THR A 156 -11.23 -16.13 5.61
N SER A 157 -12.45 -16.38 6.07
CA SER A 157 -13.66 -15.85 5.44
C SER A 157 -13.77 -14.33 5.56
N GLU A 158 -13.37 -13.75 6.69
CA GLU A 158 -13.38 -12.31 6.91
C GLU A 158 -12.35 -11.62 6.00
N TYR A 159 -11.16 -12.19 5.90
CA TYR A 159 -10.14 -11.75 4.96
C TYR A 159 -10.64 -11.78 3.50
N LEU A 160 -11.24 -12.89 3.06
CA LEU A 160 -11.75 -13.01 1.70
C LEU A 160 -12.86 -11.99 1.40
N LYS A 161 -13.71 -11.66 2.38
CA LYS A 161 -14.71 -10.59 2.24
C LYS A 161 -14.06 -9.23 2.05
N ILE A 162 -13.03 -8.92 2.83
CA ILE A 162 -12.29 -7.66 2.68
C ILE A 162 -11.65 -7.58 1.29
N LYS A 163 -10.98 -8.65 0.83
CA LYS A 163 -10.37 -8.69 -0.50
C LYS A 163 -11.38 -8.54 -1.62
N LYS A 164 -12.57 -9.13 -1.49
CA LYS A 164 -13.65 -8.94 -2.46
C LYS A 164 -14.11 -7.48 -2.54
N LYS A 165 -14.27 -6.81 -1.38
CA LYS A 165 -14.63 -5.39 -1.34
C LYS A 165 -13.55 -4.51 -1.96
N GLN A 166 -12.26 -4.80 -1.71
CA GLN A 166 -11.15 -4.09 -2.35
C GLN A 166 -11.19 -4.26 -3.88
N GLU A 167 -11.41 -5.47 -4.38
CA GLU A 167 -11.54 -5.74 -5.82
C GLU A 167 -12.74 -5.01 -6.45
N GLU A 168 -13.88 -4.97 -5.76
CA GLU A 168 -15.07 -4.23 -6.19
C GLU A 168 -14.81 -2.71 -6.24
N ALA A 169 -14.15 -2.16 -5.21
CA ALA A 169 -13.76 -0.75 -5.18
C ALA A 169 -12.83 -0.39 -6.35
N ARG A 170 -11.85 -1.24 -6.67
CA ARG A 170 -10.97 -1.06 -7.84
C ARG A 170 -11.74 -1.04 -9.16
N LYS A 171 -12.74 -1.92 -9.31
CA LYS A 171 -13.58 -1.95 -10.53
C LYS A 171 -14.39 -0.66 -10.67
N ILE A 172 -14.99 -0.19 -9.58
CA ILE A 172 -15.76 1.07 -9.58
C ILE A 172 -14.84 2.26 -9.91
N ALA A 173 -13.65 2.34 -9.31
CA ALA A 173 -12.68 3.40 -9.59
C ALA A 173 -12.27 3.42 -11.06
N LYS A 174 -11.93 2.26 -11.64
CA LYS A 174 -11.60 2.13 -13.07
C LYS A 174 -12.75 2.53 -13.99
N GLU A 175 -13.98 2.19 -13.62
CA GLU A 175 -15.18 2.59 -14.38
C GLU A 175 -15.42 4.10 -14.31
N GLN A 176 -15.26 4.71 -13.13
CA GLN A 176 -15.37 6.16 -12.94
C GLN A 176 -14.27 6.92 -13.71
N GLU A 177 -13.04 6.44 -13.68
CA GLU A 177 -11.93 7.00 -14.45
C GLU A 177 -12.21 6.90 -15.95
N ALA A 178 -12.66 5.74 -16.43
CA ALA A 178 -13.05 5.55 -17.83
C ALA A 178 -14.20 6.49 -18.23
N LEU A 179 -15.19 6.72 -17.35
CA LEU A 179 -16.29 7.67 -17.55
C LEU A 179 -15.81 9.11 -17.63
N ALA A 180 -14.90 9.52 -16.74
CA ALA A 180 -14.33 10.87 -16.72
C ALA A 180 -13.52 11.16 -18.00
N ASN A 181 -12.76 10.14 -18.44
CA ASN A 181 -11.90 10.16 -19.62
C ASN A 181 -12.66 9.91 -20.94
N ARG A 182 -13.99 9.72 -20.91
CA ARG A 182 -14.78 9.60 -22.15
C ARG A 182 -14.65 10.88 -22.98
N PRO A 183 -14.54 10.75 -24.32
CA PRO A 183 -14.58 11.90 -25.20
C PRO A 183 -15.83 12.72 -24.97
N TRP A 184 -15.72 14.05 -25.14
CA TRP A 184 -16.79 15.01 -24.83
C TRP A 184 -18.12 14.73 -25.54
N TYR A 185 -18.10 14.04 -26.69
CA TYR A 185 -19.29 13.68 -27.49
C TYR A 185 -20.04 12.42 -27.00
N GLU A 186 -19.45 11.62 -26.11
CA GLU A 186 -20.11 10.46 -25.47
C GLU A 186 -20.73 10.81 -24.11
N LYS A 187 -20.43 12.01 -23.58
CA LYS A 187 -21.04 12.54 -22.37
C LYS A 187 -22.47 12.95 -22.71
N LYS A 188 -23.47 12.17 -22.29
CA LYS A 188 -24.89 12.51 -22.51
C LYS A 188 -25.14 13.94 -22.00
N PRO A 189 -25.68 14.86 -22.83
CA PRO A 189 -26.09 16.15 -22.34
C PRO A 189 -27.20 15.94 -21.30
N SER A 190 -27.00 16.42 -20.07
CA SER A 190 -28.11 16.62 -19.15
C SER A 190 -29.09 17.54 -19.85
N ILE A 191 -30.23 17.00 -20.29
CA ILE A 191 -31.26 17.75 -20.98
C ILE A 191 -31.79 18.77 -19.96
N MET A 192 -31.41 20.03 -20.11
CA MET A 192 -32.08 21.14 -19.42
C MET A 192 -33.49 21.23 -19.99
N VAL A 193 -34.45 20.59 -19.31
CA VAL A 193 -35.86 20.92 -19.49
C VAL A 193 -36.13 22.14 -18.61
N GLU A 194 -35.80 23.32 -19.13
CA GLU A 194 -36.45 24.56 -18.73
C GLU A 194 -37.23 25.04 -19.95
N THR A 195 -38.52 24.73 -19.97
CA THR A 195 -39.47 25.38 -20.88
C THR A 195 -40.18 26.48 -20.11
N SER A 196 -40.08 27.69 -20.65
CA SER A 196 -40.80 28.91 -20.29
C SER A 196 -42.32 28.76 -20.28
#